data_AF-A0A956PAD5-F1
#
_entry.id   AF-A0A956PAD5-F1
#
_cell.length_a   1.000
_cell.length_b   1.000
_cell.length_c   1.000
_cell.angle_alpha   90.00
_cell.angle_beta   90.00
_cell.angle_gamma   90.00
#
_symmetry.space_group_name_H-M   'P 1'
#
loop_
_entity.id
_entity.type
_entity.pdbx_description
1 polymer ?
#
loop_
_entity_poly.entity_id
_entity_poly.type
_entity_poly.pdbx_seq_one_letter_code
_entity_poly.pdbx_strand_id
1 'polypeptide(L)'
;LNTSEYPVIAEGGITKIQWDWLDCELARATAEHRLIVVLNHHRSDNLDQIVDTEAPGSPKLCDTPATCSAMMVERLHQYPNVILHLVGHGHENLVIARDGATPEAGYWEVETSAIIDWPEQTRILEIVTYPNGVGELWSTMLDHAPLSRSADVNTLSELARALGADDAVRQPSGALGGEGTPDDRNRVLRFAIPTDVAATLAPGNGVITSRDAFALGPR
;
A
#
# COMPACT_ATOMS: atom_id res chain seq x y z
N LEU A 1 10.22 -1.81 3.66
CA LEU A 1 11.23 -0.81 4.09
C LEU A 1 10.82 -0.30 5.45
N ASN A 2 11.77 -0.18 6.38
CA ASN A 2 11.51 0.50 7.66
C ASN A 2 11.94 1.96 7.47
N THR A 3 10.99 2.84 7.20
CA THR A 3 11.23 4.27 7.36
C THR A 3 11.38 4.57 8.83
N SER A 4 12.51 5.13 9.23
CA SER A 4 12.76 5.45 10.63
C SER A 4 11.93 6.66 11.04
N GLU A 5 11.13 6.53 12.09
CA GLU A 5 10.56 7.67 12.80
C GLU A 5 11.65 8.29 13.69
N TYR A 6 11.87 9.60 13.58
CA TYR A 6 12.74 10.30 14.52
C TYR A 6 11.97 10.52 15.84
N PRO A 7 12.55 10.36 17.03
CA PRO A 7 11.84 10.50 18.31
C PRO A 7 11.30 11.92 18.62
N VAL A 8 11.35 12.84 17.66
CA VAL A 8 10.94 14.25 17.81
C VAL A 8 9.95 14.68 16.71
N ILE A 9 9.83 13.96 15.59
CA ILE A 9 8.87 14.23 14.52
C ILE A 9 8.33 12.91 13.97
N ALA A 10 7.01 12.84 13.73
CA ALA A 10 6.34 11.64 13.22
C ALA A 10 6.56 11.42 11.71
N GLU A 11 7.60 11.99 11.12
CA GLU A 11 7.87 11.90 9.68
C GLU A 11 8.77 10.70 9.37
N GLY A 12 8.57 10.11 8.19
CA GLY A 12 9.36 8.98 7.73
C GLY A 12 10.63 9.43 7.02
N GLY A 13 11.69 8.61 7.07
CA GLY A 13 12.87 8.84 6.23
C GLY A 13 13.57 7.54 5.87
N ILE A 14 14.38 7.60 4.81
CA ILE A 14 15.18 6.48 4.33
C ILE A 14 16.66 6.87 4.38
N THR A 15 17.51 5.99 4.92
CA THR A 15 18.95 6.26 4.94
C THR A 15 19.59 5.90 3.60
N LYS A 16 20.80 6.41 3.35
CA LYS A 16 21.55 6.09 2.12
C LYS A 16 21.78 4.58 1.96
N ILE A 17 22.07 3.89 3.06
CA ILE A 17 22.28 2.44 3.05
C ILE A 17 20.99 1.71 2.65
N GLN A 18 19.85 2.10 3.23
CA GLN A 18 18.55 1.51 2.88
C GLN A 18 18.16 1.81 1.43
N TRP A 19 18.48 3.00 0.93
CA TRP A 19 18.24 3.39 -0.45
C TRP A 19 19.05 2.56 -1.45
N ASP A 20 20.34 2.38 -1.18
CA ASP A 20 21.21 1.57 -2.05
C ASP A 20 20.77 0.10 -2.04
N TRP A 21 20.37 -0.42 -0.88
CA TRP A 21 19.81 -1.76 -0.76
C TRP A 21 18.51 -1.91 -1.55
N LEU A 22 17.59 -0.95 -1.43
CA LEU A 22 16.34 -0.93 -2.18
C LEU A 22 16.60 -1.00 -3.68
N ASP A 23 17.50 -0.14 -4.17
CA ASP A 23 17.86 -0.08 -5.58
C ASP A 23 18.44 -1.41 -6.09
N CYS A 24 19.31 -2.04 -5.29
CA CYS A 24 19.84 -3.36 -5.61
C CYS A 24 18.74 -4.43 -5.72
N GLU A 25 17.79 -4.45 -4.78
CA GLU A 25 16.69 -5.43 -4.80
C GLU A 25 15.72 -5.20 -5.97
N LEU A 26 15.42 -3.94 -6.30
CA LEU A 26 14.60 -3.59 -7.46
C LEU A 26 15.28 -4.03 -8.76
N ALA A 27 16.56 -3.72 -8.92
CA ALA A 27 17.35 -4.14 -10.09
C ALA A 27 17.42 -5.66 -10.21
N ARG A 28 17.64 -6.37 -9.10
CA ARG A 28 17.68 -7.84 -9.07
C ARG A 28 16.34 -8.45 -9.47
N ALA A 29 15.24 -8.01 -8.87
CA ALA A 29 13.90 -8.53 -9.20
C ALA A 29 13.51 -8.24 -10.65
N THR A 30 13.95 -7.11 -11.21
CA THR A 30 13.78 -6.76 -12.62
C THR A 30 14.57 -7.68 -13.55
N ALA A 31 15.84 -7.94 -13.24
CA ALA A 31 16.66 -8.88 -13.99
C ALA A 31 16.12 -10.33 -13.92
N GLU A 32 15.42 -10.67 -12.84
CA GLU A 32 14.72 -11.94 -12.66
C GLU A 32 13.32 -11.97 -13.29
N HIS A 33 12.89 -10.88 -13.95
CA HIS A 33 11.57 -10.73 -14.58
C HIS A 33 10.40 -11.01 -13.62
N ARG A 34 10.46 -10.44 -12.40
CA ARG A 34 9.43 -10.60 -11.35
C ARG A 34 8.56 -9.36 -11.22
N LEU A 35 7.28 -9.54 -10.90
CA LEU A 35 6.45 -8.46 -10.38
C LEU A 35 6.95 -8.01 -9.01
N ILE A 36 6.90 -6.70 -8.76
CA ILE A 36 7.39 -6.08 -7.53
C ILE A 36 6.25 -5.37 -6.79
N VAL A 37 6.13 -5.70 -5.51
CA VAL A 37 5.33 -4.95 -4.54
C VAL A 37 6.28 -4.37 -3.51
N VAL A 38 6.22 -3.05 -3.32
CA VAL A 38 7.00 -2.34 -2.31
C VAL A 38 6.10 -2.11 -1.10
N LEU A 39 6.62 -2.40 0.09
CA LEU A 39 5.92 -2.14 1.35
C LEU A 39 6.70 -1.11 2.15
N ASN A 40 6.02 -0.08 2.61
CA ASN A 40 6.58 0.97 3.47
C ASN A 40 5.59 1.35 4.57
N HIS A 41 6.05 1.94 5.67
CA HIS A 41 5.13 2.51 6.65
C HIS A 41 4.61 3.87 6.19
N HIS A 42 5.48 4.76 5.72
CA HIS A 42 5.08 6.10 5.28
C HIS A 42 4.79 6.14 3.78
N ARG A 43 3.85 6.99 3.38
CA ARG A 43 3.61 7.32 1.98
C ARG A 43 4.81 8.01 1.35
N SER A 44 4.92 7.97 0.02
CA SER A 44 5.98 8.71 -0.68
C SER A 44 5.95 10.21 -0.37
N ASP A 45 4.77 10.80 -0.18
CA ASP A 45 4.61 12.23 0.14
C ASP A 45 4.83 12.58 1.62
N ASN A 46 5.11 11.59 2.46
CA ASN A 46 5.43 11.73 3.87
C ASN A 46 6.85 11.23 4.19
N LEU A 47 7.79 11.66 3.36
CA LEU A 47 9.22 11.39 3.53
C LEU A 47 9.98 12.69 3.74
N ASP A 48 10.93 12.65 4.69
CA ASP A 48 11.87 13.74 4.97
C ASP A 48 13.32 13.22 4.96
N GLN A 49 14.24 14.16 4.89
CA GLN A 49 15.68 13.88 4.93
C GLN A 49 16.08 13.54 6.36
N ILE A 50 16.54 12.30 6.57
CA ILE A 50 17.07 11.84 7.86
C ILE A 50 18.60 11.76 7.86
N VAL A 51 19.19 11.88 9.05
CA VAL A 51 20.62 11.60 9.25
C VAL A 51 20.79 10.12 9.49
N ASP A 52 21.68 9.48 8.73
CA ASP A 52 22.07 8.09 8.98
C ASP A 52 22.99 8.06 10.23
N THR A 53 22.46 7.59 11.35
CA THR A 53 23.20 7.48 12.61
C THR A 53 24.21 6.33 12.60
N GLU A 54 23.97 5.31 11.78
CA GLU A 54 24.86 4.16 11.63
C GLU A 54 25.99 4.43 10.63
N ALA A 55 25.79 5.36 9.71
CA ALA A 55 26.82 5.86 8.80
C ALA A 55 26.88 7.40 8.76
N PRO A 56 27.42 8.04 9.81
CA PRO A 56 27.57 9.49 9.88
C PRO A 56 28.37 10.05 8.70
N GLY A 57 27.86 11.12 8.07
CA GLY A 57 28.48 11.74 6.90
C GLY A 57 28.06 11.14 5.56
N SER A 58 27.16 10.16 5.56
CA SER A 58 26.51 9.69 4.32
C SER A 58 25.87 10.87 3.57
N PRO A 59 25.95 10.90 2.23
CA PRO A 59 25.30 11.93 1.44
C PRO A 59 23.80 11.98 1.73
N LYS A 60 23.24 13.18 1.69
CA LYS A 60 21.79 13.37 1.67
C LYS A 60 21.21 12.71 0.42
N LEU A 61 20.00 12.20 0.56
CA LEU A 61 19.23 11.65 -0.54
C LEU A 61 18.33 12.71 -1.19
N CYS A 62 17.90 13.69 -0.39
CA CYS A 62 17.03 14.80 -0.77
C CYS A 62 17.28 16.00 0.16
N ASP A 63 16.70 17.16 -0.17
CA ASP A 63 16.92 18.41 0.58
C ASP A 63 15.66 18.92 1.30
N THR A 64 14.49 18.58 0.78
CA THR A 64 13.17 19.05 1.25
C THR A 64 12.15 17.91 1.16
N PRO A 65 11.04 17.95 1.93
CA PRO A 65 9.97 16.95 1.84
C PRO A 65 9.47 16.72 0.39
N ALA A 66 9.33 17.80 -0.39
CA ALA A 66 8.93 17.70 -1.79
C ALA A 66 9.94 16.91 -2.64
N THR A 67 11.24 17.16 -2.46
CA THR A 67 12.30 16.40 -3.16
C THR A 67 12.44 14.97 -2.66
N CYS A 68 12.18 14.71 -1.38
CA CYS A 68 12.21 13.35 -0.82
C CYS A 68 11.06 12.51 -1.37
N SER A 69 9.87 13.12 -1.49
CA SER A 69 8.72 12.52 -2.16
C SER A 69 8.97 12.22 -3.62
N ALA A 70 9.46 13.21 -4.37
CA ALA A 70 9.81 13.02 -5.78
C ALA A 70 10.84 11.91 -5.96
N MET A 71 11.88 11.87 -5.12
CA MET A 71 12.94 10.86 -5.19
C MET A 71 12.38 9.44 -5.14
N MET A 72 11.48 9.13 -4.20
CA MET A 72 10.89 7.78 -4.09
C MET A 72 10.04 7.46 -5.33
N VAL A 73 9.14 8.36 -5.73
CA VAL A 73 8.25 8.14 -6.89
C VAL A 73 9.06 7.95 -8.17
N GLU A 74 10.01 8.85 -8.43
CA GLU A 74 10.88 8.80 -9.62
C GLU A 74 11.72 7.53 -9.66
N ARG A 75 12.20 7.04 -8.51
CA ARG A 75 12.95 5.78 -8.45
C ARG A 75 12.06 4.60 -8.79
N LEU A 76 10.86 4.51 -8.22
CA LEU A 76 9.94 3.40 -8.52
C LEU A 76 9.48 3.42 -9.99
N HIS A 77 9.32 4.59 -10.60
CA HIS A 77 9.04 4.73 -12.04
C HIS A 77 10.15 4.17 -12.96
N GLN A 78 11.39 4.04 -12.47
CA GLN A 78 12.49 3.43 -13.24
C GLN A 78 12.38 1.90 -13.34
N TYR A 79 11.45 1.29 -12.60
CA TYR A 79 11.26 -0.15 -12.54
C TYR A 79 9.82 -0.52 -12.99
N PRO A 80 9.57 -0.74 -14.30
CA PRO A 80 8.23 -0.94 -14.87
C PRO A 80 7.47 -2.20 -14.39
N ASN A 81 8.13 -3.03 -13.59
CA ASN A 81 7.56 -4.22 -12.95
C ASN A 81 7.12 -3.95 -11.50
N VAL A 82 7.27 -2.73 -10.99
CA VAL A 82 6.63 -2.25 -9.76
C VAL A 82 5.17 -1.96 -10.03
N ILE A 83 4.28 -2.66 -9.34
CA ILE A 83 2.83 -2.55 -9.58
C ILE A 83 2.07 -1.96 -8.39
N LEU A 84 2.65 -2.04 -7.20
CA LEU A 84 2.02 -1.64 -5.95
C LEU A 84 3.06 -1.14 -4.95
N HIS A 85 2.82 0.05 -4.40
CA HIS A 85 3.45 0.56 -3.19
C HIS A 85 2.41 0.59 -2.07
N LEU A 86 2.46 -0.39 -1.17
CA LEU A 86 1.54 -0.50 -0.04
C LEU A 86 2.11 0.24 1.17
N VAL A 87 1.35 1.21 1.67
CA VAL A 87 1.77 2.19 2.67
C VAL A 87 0.75 2.32 3.81
N GLY A 88 1.12 3.07 4.86
CA GLY A 88 0.31 3.36 6.04
C GLY A 88 0.58 4.78 6.57
N HIS A 89 0.64 4.91 7.90
CA HIS A 89 0.99 6.13 8.66
C HIS A 89 -0.06 7.26 8.65
N GLY A 90 -0.66 7.59 7.51
CA GLY A 90 -1.72 8.61 7.42
C GLY A 90 -3.05 8.21 8.07
N HIS A 91 -3.21 6.92 8.36
CA HIS A 91 -4.40 6.31 8.96
C HIS A 91 -5.66 6.48 8.09
N GLU A 92 -5.47 6.63 6.78
CA GLU A 92 -6.55 6.82 5.82
C GLU A 92 -6.53 5.76 4.72
N ASN A 93 -7.72 5.44 4.21
CA ASN A 93 -7.83 4.68 2.97
C ASN A 93 -7.61 5.65 1.82
N LEU A 94 -6.52 5.45 1.07
CA LEU A 94 -6.14 6.33 -0.03
C LEU A 94 -5.55 5.49 -1.16
N VAL A 95 -5.97 5.75 -2.40
CA VAL A 95 -5.45 5.06 -3.58
C VAL A 95 -5.03 6.08 -4.63
N ILE A 96 -3.72 6.20 -4.81
CA ILE A 96 -3.11 7.15 -5.74
C ILE A 96 -2.55 6.39 -6.94
N ALA A 97 -2.93 6.82 -8.15
CA ALA A 97 -2.21 6.45 -9.36
C ALA A 97 -0.91 7.25 -9.43
N ARG A 98 0.24 6.57 -9.41
CA ARG A 98 1.55 7.19 -9.65
C ARG A 98 1.89 6.99 -11.13
N ASP A 99 1.30 7.83 -11.98
CA ASP A 99 1.46 7.76 -13.43
C ASP A 99 2.93 7.91 -13.83
N GLY A 100 3.44 6.96 -14.60
CA GLY A 100 4.79 7.00 -15.18
C GLY A 100 4.80 7.55 -16.61
N ALA A 101 5.99 7.60 -17.22
CA ALA A 101 6.15 8.03 -18.61
C ALA A 101 5.49 7.08 -19.64
N THR A 102 5.27 5.83 -19.25
CA THR A 102 4.51 4.82 -20.02
C THR A 102 3.52 4.10 -19.10
N PRO A 103 2.52 3.38 -19.64
CA PRO A 103 1.59 2.60 -18.82
C PRO A 103 2.27 1.57 -17.90
N GLU A 104 3.40 1.00 -18.32
CA GLU A 104 4.20 0.05 -17.54
C GLU A 104 5.04 0.73 -16.46
N ALA A 105 5.44 1.99 -16.68
CA ALA A 105 6.24 2.73 -15.71
C ALA A 105 5.40 3.33 -14.56
N GLY A 106 4.08 3.19 -14.59
CA GLY A 106 3.18 3.64 -13.52
C GLY A 106 2.86 2.53 -12.53
N TYR A 107 2.54 2.91 -11.28
CA TYR A 107 2.14 1.99 -10.23
C TYR A 107 1.03 2.55 -9.35
N TRP A 108 0.40 1.70 -8.54
CA TRP A 108 -0.59 2.13 -7.55
C TRP A 108 0.08 2.32 -6.19
N GLU A 109 -0.08 3.47 -5.57
CA GLU A 109 0.22 3.65 -4.16
C GLU A 109 -1.07 3.54 -3.36
N VAL A 110 -1.13 2.56 -2.45
CA VAL A 110 -2.33 2.25 -1.68
C VAL A 110 -2.00 2.39 -0.20
N GLU A 111 -2.73 3.27 0.47
CA GLU A 111 -2.76 3.33 1.92
C GLU A 111 -3.99 2.62 2.47
N THR A 112 -3.79 1.90 3.57
CA THR A 112 -4.88 1.35 4.37
C THR A 112 -5.05 2.15 5.65
N SER A 113 -6.30 2.43 6.02
CA SER A 113 -6.62 3.04 7.31
C SER A 113 -6.05 2.23 8.47
N ALA A 114 -5.69 2.90 9.57
CA ALA A 114 -5.26 2.22 10.78
C ALA A 114 -6.45 1.50 11.44
N ILE A 115 -6.21 0.31 11.99
CA ILE A 115 -7.25 -0.46 12.69
C ILE A 115 -7.65 0.20 14.01
N ILE A 116 -6.75 1.00 14.61
CA ILE A 116 -6.99 1.66 15.90
C ILE A 116 -7.97 2.84 15.80
N ASP A 117 -8.28 3.28 14.58
CA ASP A 117 -9.03 4.51 14.32
C ASP A 117 -10.19 4.26 13.38
N TRP A 118 -11.19 5.14 13.41
CA TRP A 118 -12.24 5.13 12.40
C TRP A 118 -11.60 5.13 10.99
N PRO A 119 -11.97 4.19 10.11
CA PRO A 119 -13.16 3.32 10.17
C PRO A 119 -12.98 1.89 10.72
N GLU A 120 -11.84 1.56 11.33
CA GLU A 120 -11.52 0.23 11.85
C GLU A 120 -11.64 -0.86 10.77
N GLN A 121 -11.07 -0.58 9.60
CA GLN A 121 -11.18 -1.47 8.44
C GLN A 121 -9.84 -2.10 8.11
N THR A 122 -9.93 -3.28 7.49
CA THR A 122 -8.81 -3.93 6.82
C THR A 122 -9.08 -4.02 5.33
N ARG A 123 -8.05 -4.28 4.54
CA ARG A 123 -8.15 -4.35 3.08
C ARG A 123 -7.50 -5.63 2.57
N ILE A 124 -8.21 -6.38 1.73
CA ILE A 124 -7.64 -7.43 0.91
C ILE A 124 -7.23 -6.81 -0.43
N LEU A 125 -6.00 -7.10 -0.85
CA LEU A 125 -5.48 -6.80 -2.19
C LEU A 125 -5.13 -8.12 -2.89
N GLU A 126 -5.84 -8.43 -3.96
CA GLU A 126 -5.56 -9.61 -4.79
C GLU A 126 -4.91 -9.17 -6.10
N ILE A 127 -3.82 -9.82 -6.49
CA ILE A 127 -3.14 -9.58 -7.77
C ILE A 127 -3.63 -10.63 -8.77
N VAL A 128 -4.28 -10.18 -9.84
CA VAL A 128 -4.76 -11.01 -10.94
C VAL A 128 -4.01 -10.62 -12.21
N THR A 129 -3.51 -11.58 -12.96
CA THR A 129 -2.75 -11.33 -14.19
C THR A 129 -3.38 -12.04 -15.38
N TYR A 130 -3.28 -11.42 -16.55
CA TYR A 130 -3.86 -11.90 -17.79
C TYR A 130 -2.78 -12.13 -18.85
N PRO A 131 -2.93 -13.13 -19.74
CA PRO A 131 -1.93 -13.42 -20.78
C PRO A 131 -1.67 -12.30 -21.78
N ASN A 132 -2.53 -11.28 -21.83
CA ASN A 132 -2.41 -10.13 -22.73
C ASN A 132 -1.54 -8.99 -22.15
N GLY A 133 -0.79 -9.23 -21.07
CA GLY A 133 0.08 -8.22 -20.45
C GLY A 133 -0.66 -7.19 -19.59
N VAL A 134 -1.91 -7.49 -19.21
CA VAL A 134 -2.68 -6.67 -18.26
C VAL A 134 -2.69 -7.36 -16.91
N GLY A 135 -2.56 -6.57 -15.84
CA GLY A 135 -2.81 -7.00 -14.48
C GLY A 135 -3.88 -6.14 -13.80
N GLU A 136 -4.47 -6.71 -12.75
CA GLU A 136 -5.49 -6.09 -11.92
C GLU A 136 -5.15 -6.28 -10.44
N LEU A 137 -5.24 -5.20 -9.65
CA LEU A 137 -5.32 -5.27 -8.19
C LEU A 137 -6.79 -5.17 -7.80
N TRP A 138 -7.33 -6.21 -7.20
CA TRP A 138 -8.68 -6.17 -6.66
C TRP A 138 -8.61 -5.74 -5.20
N SER A 139 -9.19 -4.59 -4.91
CA SER A 139 -9.27 -4.07 -3.57
C SER A 139 -10.62 -4.36 -2.95
N THR A 140 -10.61 -5.01 -1.79
CA THR A 140 -11.81 -5.31 -1.02
C THR A 140 -11.62 -4.87 0.43
N MET A 141 -12.40 -3.88 0.84
CA MET A 141 -12.51 -3.42 2.21
C MET A 141 -13.29 -4.43 3.03
N LEU A 142 -12.73 -4.77 4.18
CA LEU A 142 -13.33 -5.61 5.19
C LEU A 142 -13.62 -4.79 6.43
N ASP A 143 -14.87 -4.87 6.84
CA ASP A 143 -15.36 -4.21 8.03
C ASP A 143 -15.07 -5.05 9.26
N HIS A 144 -14.52 -4.42 10.31
CA HIS A 144 -14.56 -4.99 11.64
C HIS A 144 -16.03 -5.08 12.09
N ALA A 145 -16.56 -6.30 12.11
CA ALA A 145 -17.97 -6.61 12.33
C ALA A 145 -18.08 -7.84 13.25
N PRO A 146 -19.19 -8.02 13.98
CA PRO A 146 -19.35 -9.13 14.90
C PRO A 146 -19.68 -10.41 14.13
N LEU A 147 -19.34 -11.56 14.70
CA LEU A 147 -19.73 -12.85 14.15
C LEU A 147 -21.23 -13.16 14.41
N SER A 148 -21.88 -12.46 15.35
CA SER A 148 -23.31 -12.59 15.69
C SER A 148 -23.80 -11.37 16.49
N ARG A 149 -25.06 -10.95 16.26
CA ARG A 149 -25.73 -9.84 16.98
C ARG A 149 -26.19 -10.16 18.40
N SER A 150 -25.87 -11.33 18.95
CA SER A 150 -26.23 -11.70 20.32
C SER A 150 -25.33 -10.98 21.33
N ALA A 151 -25.93 -10.31 22.33
CA ALA A 151 -25.31 -9.48 23.36
C ALA A 151 -24.38 -10.22 24.34
N ASP A 152 -23.29 -10.76 23.81
CA ASP A 152 -22.12 -11.28 24.52
C ASP A 152 -20.87 -10.62 23.90
N VAL A 153 -19.65 -10.98 24.29
CA VAL A 153 -18.36 -10.45 23.78
C VAL A 153 -18.28 -10.22 22.25
N ASN A 154 -19.14 -10.87 21.48
CA ASN A 154 -19.36 -10.66 20.05
C ASN A 154 -19.87 -9.27 19.67
N THR A 155 -20.55 -8.49 20.52
CA THR A 155 -21.01 -7.12 20.17
C THR A 155 -19.98 -6.03 20.46
N LEU A 156 -18.82 -6.39 21.04
CA LEU A 156 -17.75 -5.42 21.34
C LEU A 156 -17.18 -4.80 20.07
N SER A 157 -17.15 -5.52 18.95
CA SER A 157 -16.69 -4.99 17.66
C SER A 157 -17.65 -3.98 17.05
N GLU A 158 -18.97 -4.20 17.13
CA GLU A 158 -19.96 -3.19 16.71
C GLU A 158 -19.90 -1.95 17.60
N LEU A 159 -19.77 -2.15 18.92
CA LEU A 159 -19.68 -1.05 19.87
C LEU A 159 -18.40 -0.25 19.67
N ALA A 160 -17.23 -0.91 19.52
CA ALA A 160 -15.96 -0.26 19.24
C ALA A 160 -16.07 0.61 18.00
N ARG A 161 -16.57 0.05 16.90
CA ARG A 161 -16.74 0.78 15.64
C ARG A 161 -17.72 1.95 15.74
N ALA A 162 -18.83 1.78 16.46
CA ALA A 162 -19.77 2.87 16.70
C ALA A 162 -19.15 3.98 17.56
N LEU A 163 -18.34 3.64 18.56
CA LEU A 163 -17.59 4.60 19.37
C LEU A 163 -16.48 5.28 18.57
N GLY A 164 -15.77 4.56 17.70
CA GLY A 164 -14.76 5.10 16.81
C GLY A 164 -15.34 6.13 15.84
N ALA A 165 -16.56 5.90 15.33
CA ALA A 165 -17.28 6.89 14.51
C ALA A 165 -17.56 8.19 15.27
N ASP A 166 -17.78 8.11 16.58
CA ASP A 166 -18.13 9.22 17.47
C ASP A 166 -16.91 9.80 18.21
N ASP A 167 -15.69 9.42 17.82
CA ASP A 167 -14.47 9.92 18.46
C ASP A 167 -14.23 11.41 18.13
N ALA A 168 -14.66 12.26 19.08
CA ALA A 168 -14.54 13.71 19.02
C ALA A 168 -13.09 14.23 18.92
N VAL A 169 -12.07 13.44 19.31
CA VAL A 169 -10.65 13.84 19.20
C VAL A 169 -10.21 13.90 17.73
N ARG A 170 -10.84 13.11 16.85
CA ARG A 170 -10.60 13.09 15.40
C ARG A 170 -11.61 13.84 14.55
N GLN A 171 -12.63 14.44 15.17
CA GLN A 171 -13.60 15.29 14.48
C GLN A 171 -13.35 16.82 14.58
N PRO A 172 -12.12 17.39 14.67
CA PRO A 172 -11.98 18.84 14.75
C PRO A 172 -12.42 19.58 13.47
N SER A 173 -12.69 18.86 12.36
CA SER A 173 -13.16 19.42 11.08
C SER A 173 -14.43 18.76 10.51
N GLY A 174 -15.07 17.81 11.22
CA GLY A 174 -16.28 17.12 10.73
C GLY A 174 -16.05 16.17 9.54
N ALA A 175 -14.80 15.82 9.20
CA ALA A 175 -14.49 14.89 8.13
C ALA A 175 -14.25 13.48 8.68
N LEU A 176 -15.09 12.52 8.26
CA LEU A 176 -14.84 11.07 8.36
C LEU A 176 -13.71 10.65 7.39
N GLY A 177 -12.54 11.30 7.46
CA GLY A 177 -11.50 11.25 6.43
C GLY A 177 -10.84 9.87 6.27
N GLY A 178 -10.73 9.09 7.35
CA GLY A 178 -10.07 7.78 7.33
C GLY A 178 -10.74 6.74 6.41
N GLU A 179 -12.03 6.90 6.10
CA GLU A 179 -12.72 6.05 5.12
C GLU A 179 -12.20 6.22 3.70
N GLY A 180 -11.61 7.38 3.40
CA GLY A 180 -11.30 7.80 2.05
C GLY A 180 -12.55 8.21 1.26
N THR A 181 -12.35 8.51 -0.01
CA THR A 181 -13.43 8.73 -0.98
C THR A 181 -13.94 7.39 -1.52
N PRO A 182 -15.09 7.35 -2.23
CA PRO A 182 -15.53 6.12 -2.91
C PRO A 182 -14.46 5.51 -3.84
N ASP A 183 -13.59 6.35 -4.42
CA ASP A 183 -12.49 5.90 -5.27
C ASP A 183 -11.37 5.21 -4.47
N ASP A 184 -11.31 5.37 -3.15
CA ASP A 184 -10.28 4.72 -2.32
C ASP A 184 -10.72 3.33 -1.80
N ARG A 185 -11.94 2.89 -2.13
CA ARG A 185 -12.61 1.71 -1.55
C ARG A 185 -12.50 0.46 -2.43
N ASN A 186 -13.60 -0.28 -2.56
CA ASN A 186 -13.71 -1.51 -3.33
C ASN A 186 -13.66 -1.21 -4.84
N ARG A 187 -12.52 -1.46 -5.47
CA ARG A 187 -12.37 -1.31 -6.92
C ARG A 187 -11.28 -2.21 -7.50
N VAL A 188 -11.33 -2.33 -8.82
CA VAL A 188 -10.30 -3.00 -9.61
C VAL A 188 -9.36 -1.94 -10.18
N LEU A 189 -8.07 -2.04 -9.83
CA LEU A 189 -7.02 -1.15 -10.29
C LEU A 189 -6.23 -1.83 -11.39
N ARG A 190 -6.15 -1.24 -12.58
CA ARG A 190 -5.42 -1.85 -13.70
C ARG A 190 -3.98 -1.38 -13.74
N PHE A 191 -3.08 -2.27 -14.14
CA PHE A 191 -1.68 -1.96 -14.42
C PHE A 191 -1.23 -2.73 -15.66
N ALA A 192 -0.24 -2.20 -16.36
CA ALA A 192 0.40 -2.91 -17.47
C ALA A 192 1.55 -3.77 -16.95
N ILE A 193 1.78 -4.93 -17.58
CA ILE A 193 2.85 -5.86 -17.23
C ILE A 193 3.87 -5.88 -18.37
N PRO A 194 5.16 -5.59 -18.11
CA PRO A 194 6.22 -5.72 -19.11
C PRO A 194 6.22 -7.11 -19.75
N THR A 195 6.49 -7.19 -21.05
CA THR A 195 6.35 -8.44 -21.83
C THR A 195 7.26 -9.56 -21.33
N ASP A 196 8.47 -9.22 -20.89
CA ASP A 196 9.44 -10.14 -20.30
C ASP A 196 8.98 -10.69 -18.95
N VAL A 197 8.34 -9.86 -18.12
CA VAL A 197 7.69 -10.29 -16.86
C VAL A 197 6.46 -11.14 -17.15
N ALA A 198 5.61 -10.73 -18.10
CA ALA A 198 4.41 -11.50 -18.46
C ALA A 198 4.75 -12.92 -18.91
N ALA A 199 5.89 -13.11 -19.58
CA ALA A 199 6.37 -14.42 -20.02
C ALA A 199 6.72 -15.36 -18.85
N THR A 200 7.09 -14.84 -17.68
CA THR A 200 7.40 -15.66 -16.49
C THR A 200 6.16 -15.99 -15.65
N LEU A 201 5.06 -15.25 -15.83
CA LEU A 201 3.79 -15.44 -15.13
C LEU A 201 2.87 -16.50 -15.79
N ALA A 202 3.31 -17.10 -16.90
CA ALA A 202 2.56 -18.12 -17.65
C ALA A 202 2.10 -19.30 -16.75
N PRO A 203 0.96 -19.93 -17.07
CA PRO A 203 0.04 -20.49 -16.07
C PRO A 203 0.60 -21.72 -15.36
N GLY A 204 1.29 -21.51 -14.24
CA GLY A 204 1.64 -22.57 -13.32
C GLY A 204 0.45 -22.90 -12.42
N ASN A 205 -0.37 -23.90 -12.77
CA ASN A 205 -1.39 -24.61 -11.95
C ASN A 205 -2.41 -23.79 -11.11
N GLY A 206 -2.30 -22.47 -11.03
CA GLY A 206 -3.12 -21.55 -10.24
C GLY A 206 -4.10 -20.80 -11.11
N VAL A 207 -4.77 -21.49 -12.04
CA VAL A 207 -5.96 -20.93 -12.66
C VAL A 207 -7.03 -20.89 -11.57
N ILE A 208 -7.39 -19.69 -11.11
CA ILE A 208 -8.57 -19.49 -10.27
C ILE A 208 -9.79 -19.87 -11.13
N THR A 209 -10.21 -21.13 -11.04
CA THR A 209 -11.37 -21.65 -11.77
C THR A 209 -12.70 -21.29 -11.09
N SER A 210 -12.64 -20.84 -9.82
CA SER A 210 -13.77 -20.30 -9.08
C SER A 210 -13.28 -19.31 -8.02
N ARG A 211 -14.06 -18.24 -7.76
CA ARG A 211 -13.81 -17.20 -6.74
C ARG A 211 -14.13 -17.66 -5.29
N ASP A 212 -14.44 -18.94 -5.09
CA ASP A 212 -14.81 -19.44 -3.76
C ASP A 212 -13.55 -19.60 -2.90
N ALA A 213 -13.11 -18.49 -2.29
CA ALA A 213 -12.00 -18.49 -1.33
C ALA A 213 -12.33 -19.29 -0.05
N PHE A 214 -13.60 -19.59 0.18
CA PHE A 214 -14.08 -20.49 1.23
C PHE A 214 -15.14 -21.42 0.64
N ALA A 215 -14.99 -22.73 0.86
CA ALA A 215 -16.09 -23.66 0.62
C ALA A 215 -17.26 -23.23 1.50
N LEU A 216 -18.24 -22.54 0.92
CA LEU A 216 -19.53 -22.35 1.57
C LEU A 216 -20.11 -23.75 1.70
N GLY A 217 -20.00 -24.33 2.90
CA GLY A 217 -20.63 -25.60 3.25
C GLY A 217 -22.12 -25.58 2.88
N PRO A 218 -22.75 -26.76 2.75
CA PRO A 218 -24.12 -26.87 2.24
C PRO A 218 -25.06 -25.92 3.00
N ARG A 219 -25.79 -25.10 2.25
CA ARG A 219 -26.87 -24.24 2.73
C ARG A 219 -28.03 -25.04 3.27
#